data_AF-A0A1V6N2E4-F1
#
_entry.id   AF-A0A1V6N2E4-F1
#
_cell.length_a   1.000
_cell.length_b   1.000
_cell.length_c   1.000
_cell.angle_alpha   90.00
_cell.angle_beta   90.00
_cell.angle_gamma   90.00
#
_symmetry.space_group_name_H-M   'P 1'
#
loop_
_entity.id
_entity.type
_entity.pdbx_description
1 polymer ?
#
loop_
_entity_poly.entity_id
_entity_poly.type
_entity_poly.pdbx_seq_one_letter_code
_entity_poly.pdbx_strand_id
1 'polypeptide(L)'
;MLLVSLFLVSLSGVSAANQTINSTSTGGIAQGITNTGTGETLFLQPGIYNKTNQDINIHVNKNITIKGNGSKGSVIIDARKISGIFSIGNNVNVTFINIKFCNGYSTSNGGAIYNPYANTIMSFINCTFANNTGRDGGAIYNYGSNIIIINNNFINSYATSNGGAIYNYGANAIINNNNFTNNTAISNDGGGAIHNYGANINITNNNFINNNAANTAGGAIMTAGPNTIIFNNSFINNTSVKNGAGAIFVGVLAVNTIISNNNFIANKGLIGGALVISGTQNCSVINNNFINNIAFANGGAIYNRGNNTSVSNNTFIGNSATDIGGAIFNNVIGNMSVSNNIMLNNSANLGQMIYNNGSMGVLNLTFINNSTWIVKNGSTITLFATLTDDMGNTVTGQNISFYIDGVFLANVTSIEGEAKLNYLVNQEPNSIIPVTGDYEGHTGYSIMIKNGELLIKTIPKEPEEKENPEDLEISEDPKINNKTSNNNPTIKTSSATMKPTGMPIIALSILLISAFGLIIRSKK
;
A
#
# COMPACT_ATOMS: atom_id res chain seq x y z
N MET A 1 14.09 -2.12 -17.94
CA MET A 1 14.06 -2.50 -19.37
C MET A 1 13.82 -4.00 -19.41
N LEU A 2 12.55 -4.43 -19.44
CA LEU A 2 12.16 -5.83 -19.32
C LEU A 2 11.83 -6.34 -20.72
N LEU A 3 12.56 -7.36 -21.18
CA LEU A 3 12.31 -8.06 -22.42
C LEU A 3 10.93 -8.73 -22.29
N VAL A 4 9.89 -8.12 -22.87
CA VAL A 4 8.65 -8.85 -23.18
C VAL A 4 9.05 -9.82 -24.29
N SER A 5 9.45 -11.03 -23.91
CA SER A 5 9.54 -12.14 -24.84
C SER A 5 8.13 -12.41 -25.33
N LEU A 6 7.80 -11.78 -26.46
CA LEU A 6 6.68 -12.12 -27.30
C LEU A 6 6.92 -13.58 -27.71
N PHE A 7 6.38 -14.53 -26.95
CA PHE A 7 6.29 -15.91 -27.40
C PHE A 7 5.36 -15.91 -28.60
N LEU A 8 5.97 -15.81 -29.78
CA LEU A 8 5.37 -16.20 -31.04
C LEU A 8 4.89 -17.63 -30.83
N VAL A 9 3.56 -17.80 -30.82
CA VAL A 9 2.94 -19.10 -31.01
C VAL A 9 3.49 -19.62 -32.32
N SER A 10 4.42 -20.57 -32.25
CA SER A 10 4.91 -21.26 -33.43
C SER A 10 3.74 -22.07 -33.97
N LEU A 11 3.04 -21.54 -34.97
CA LEU A 11 2.22 -22.35 -35.86
C LEU A 11 3.21 -23.21 -36.67
N SER A 12 3.59 -24.36 -36.10
CA SER A 12 4.25 -25.40 -36.88
C SER A 12 3.22 -25.88 -37.91
N GLY A 13 3.38 -25.41 -39.14
CA GLY A 13 2.59 -25.84 -40.27
C GLY A 13 2.87 -27.31 -40.57
N VAL A 14 1.90 -28.16 -40.24
CA VAL A 14 1.66 -29.41 -40.96
C VAL A 14 0.14 -29.50 -41.12
N SER A 15 -0.29 -29.63 -42.37
CA SER A 15 -1.68 -29.70 -42.79
C SER A 15 -2.43 -30.88 -42.14
N ALA A 16 -3.24 -30.58 -41.13
CA ALA A 16 -4.47 -31.28 -40.78
C ALA A 16 -5.51 -30.24 -40.33
N ALA A 17 -6.79 -30.49 -40.65
CA ALA A 17 -7.81 -29.46 -40.69
C ALA A 17 -8.20 -28.97 -39.27
N ASN A 18 -7.97 -27.67 -39.02
CA ASN A 18 -8.58 -26.94 -37.91
C ASN A 18 -10.06 -27.33 -37.76
N GLN A 19 -10.44 -27.80 -36.57
CA GLN A 19 -11.82 -28.22 -36.32
C GLN A 19 -12.67 -27.01 -35.97
N THR A 20 -13.88 -26.95 -36.49
CA THR A 20 -14.85 -25.90 -36.18
C THR A 20 -16.14 -26.55 -35.71
N ILE A 21 -16.64 -26.13 -34.54
CA ILE A 21 -17.93 -26.57 -34.01
C ILE A 21 -18.81 -25.38 -33.68
N ASN A 22 -20.11 -25.61 -33.53
CA ASN A 22 -21.07 -24.63 -33.03
C ASN A 22 -21.77 -25.17 -31.78
N SER A 23 -22.59 -24.35 -31.12
CA SER A 23 -23.30 -24.70 -29.89
C SER A 23 -24.29 -25.87 -30.03
N THR A 24 -24.70 -26.21 -31.27
CA THR A 24 -25.63 -27.32 -31.54
C THR A 24 -24.93 -28.64 -31.82
N SER A 25 -23.62 -28.66 -32.09
CA SER A 25 -22.84 -29.87 -32.40
C SER A 25 -23.05 -30.98 -31.35
N THR A 26 -23.43 -32.19 -31.77
CA THR A 26 -23.94 -33.26 -30.90
C THR A 26 -23.00 -33.64 -29.75
N GLY A 27 -21.70 -33.70 -29.99
CA GLY A 27 -20.69 -34.04 -28.98
C GLY A 27 -20.10 -32.84 -28.22
N GLY A 28 -20.58 -31.63 -28.51
CA GLY A 28 -20.14 -30.39 -27.86
C GLY A 28 -18.64 -30.13 -27.98
N ILE A 29 -18.13 -29.34 -27.04
CA ILE A 29 -16.71 -28.99 -26.96
C ILE A 29 -15.85 -30.24 -26.68
N ALA A 30 -16.31 -31.16 -25.83
CA ALA A 30 -15.57 -32.37 -25.47
C ALA A 30 -15.20 -33.21 -26.72
N GLN A 31 -16.17 -33.48 -27.60
CA GLN A 31 -15.90 -34.18 -28.85
C GLN A 31 -15.06 -33.34 -29.81
N GLY A 32 -15.28 -32.02 -29.84
CA GLY A 32 -14.43 -31.10 -30.61
C GLY A 32 -12.95 -31.21 -30.23
N ILE A 33 -12.65 -31.27 -28.93
CA ILE A 33 -11.29 -31.49 -28.42
C ILE A 33 -10.77 -32.85 -28.83
N THR A 34 -11.56 -33.93 -28.67
CA THR A 34 -11.17 -35.28 -29.09
C THR A 34 -10.77 -35.33 -30.57
N ASN A 35 -11.56 -34.68 -31.44
CA ASN A 35 -11.35 -34.67 -32.89
C ASN A 35 -10.23 -33.73 -33.36
N THR A 36 -9.86 -32.73 -32.56
CA THR A 36 -8.77 -31.80 -32.89
C THR A 36 -7.42 -32.46 -32.59
N GLY A 37 -6.48 -32.37 -33.53
CA GLY A 37 -5.13 -32.91 -33.35
C GLY A 37 -4.36 -32.21 -32.24
N THR A 38 -3.35 -32.88 -31.67
CA THR A 38 -2.47 -32.28 -30.67
C THR A 38 -1.66 -31.14 -31.29
N GLY A 39 -1.70 -29.97 -30.67
CA GLY A 39 -1.05 -28.74 -31.13
C GLY A 39 -1.93 -27.89 -32.06
N GLU A 40 -3.09 -28.39 -32.48
CA GLU A 40 -3.99 -27.69 -33.40
C GLU A 40 -4.98 -26.75 -32.69
N THR A 41 -5.82 -26.08 -33.47
CA THR A 41 -6.85 -25.17 -32.97
C THR A 41 -8.26 -25.75 -33.16
N LEU A 42 -9.03 -25.77 -32.07
CA LEU A 42 -10.48 -25.92 -32.08
C LEU A 42 -11.15 -24.54 -32.12
N PHE A 43 -11.89 -24.27 -33.19
CA PHE A 43 -12.69 -23.07 -33.36
C PHE A 43 -14.12 -23.28 -32.87
N LEU A 44 -14.57 -22.38 -32.01
CA LEU A 44 -15.95 -22.32 -31.51
C LEU A 44 -16.69 -21.19 -32.22
N GLN A 45 -17.73 -21.49 -32.98
CA GLN A 45 -18.59 -20.45 -33.55
C GLN A 45 -19.39 -19.73 -32.45
N PRO A 46 -19.79 -18.46 -32.66
CA PRO A 46 -20.62 -17.72 -31.71
C PRO A 46 -21.84 -18.50 -31.24
N GLY A 47 -22.12 -18.44 -29.94
CA GLY A 47 -23.21 -19.18 -29.32
C GLY A 47 -22.99 -19.47 -27.84
N ILE A 48 -24.01 -20.07 -27.22
CA ILE A 48 -23.98 -20.52 -25.83
C ILE A 48 -23.80 -22.03 -25.81
N TYR A 49 -22.71 -22.49 -25.18
CA TYR A 49 -22.34 -23.88 -24.96
C TYR A 49 -22.62 -24.20 -23.50
N ASN A 50 -23.55 -25.12 -23.24
CA ASN A 50 -24.04 -25.40 -21.89
C ASN A 50 -24.51 -26.86 -21.69
N LYS A 51 -24.26 -27.75 -22.65
CA LYS A 51 -24.66 -29.15 -22.58
C LYS A 51 -23.91 -29.87 -21.47
N THR A 52 -24.65 -30.53 -20.57
CA THR A 52 -24.08 -31.28 -19.46
C THR A 52 -23.12 -32.36 -19.98
N ASN A 53 -21.92 -32.46 -19.41
CA ASN A 53 -20.84 -33.41 -19.76
C ASN A 53 -20.21 -33.25 -21.16
N GLN A 54 -20.76 -32.40 -22.03
CA GLN A 54 -20.28 -32.19 -23.40
C GLN A 54 -19.62 -30.81 -23.56
N ASP A 55 -20.13 -29.81 -22.85
CA ASP A 55 -19.63 -28.43 -22.89
C ASP A 55 -19.03 -27.97 -21.55
N ILE A 56 -19.19 -28.77 -20.48
CA ILE A 56 -18.77 -28.44 -19.11
C ILE A 56 -18.19 -29.69 -18.43
N ASN A 57 -17.38 -29.51 -17.39
CA ASN A 57 -16.57 -30.57 -16.76
C ASN A 57 -15.69 -31.34 -17.78
N ILE A 58 -15.06 -30.59 -18.68
CA ILE A 58 -14.28 -31.16 -19.79
C ILE A 58 -12.83 -31.37 -19.35
N HIS A 59 -12.30 -32.56 -19.59
CA HIS A 59 -10.89 -32.85 -19.39
C HIS A 59 -10.07 -32.56 -20.65
N VAL A 60 -9.03 -31.73 -20.54
CA VAL A 60 -8.12 -31.40 -21.65
C VAL A 60 -6.78 -32.09 -21.45
N ASN A 61 -6.51 -33.17 -22.19
CA ASN A 61 -5.35 -34.04 -22.01
C ASN A 61 -4.31 -33.95 -23.16
N LYS A 62 -4.38 -32.92 -23.99
CA LYS A 62 -3.46 -32.69 -25.11
C LYS A 62 -3.13 -31.22 -25.25
N ASN A 63 -2.02 -30.93 -25.93
CA ASN A 63 -1.72 -29.57 -26.36
C ASN A 63 -2.80 -29.10 -27.34
N ILE A 64 -3.41 -27.94 -27.11
CA ILE A 64 -4.49 -27.45 -27.98
C ILE A 64 -4.72 -25.95 -27.77
N THR A 65 -5.15 -25.28 -28.83
CA THR A 65 -5.75 -23.95 -28.73
C THR A 65 -7.27 -24.05 -28.89
N ILE A 66 -8.03 -23.49 -27.95
CA ILE A 66 -9.49 -23.39 -28.03
C ILE A 66 -9.84 -21.92 -28.23
N LYS A 67 -10.42 -21.58 -29.38
CA LYS A 67 -10.58 -20.19 -29.82
C LYS A 67 -12.02 -19.90 -30.25
N GLY A 68 -12.60 -18.85 -29.69
CA GLY A 68 -13.85 -18.28 -30.18
C GLY A 68 -13.67 -17.59 -31.53
N ASN A 69 -14.47 -17.98 -32.53
CA ASN A 69 -14.51 -17.40 -33.87
C ASN A 69 -15.47 -16.19 -33.92
N GLY A 70 -15.16 -15.18 -33.10
CA GLY A 70 -15.96 -13.96 -33.00
C GLY A 70 -15.35 -12.95 -32.04
N SER A 71 -16.10 -11.89 -31.75
CA SER A 71 -15.71 -10.88 -30.77
C SER A 71 -15.75 -11.44 -29.34
N LYS A 72 -15.04 -10.78 -28.41
CA LYS A 72 -15.02 -11.15 -26.99
C LYS A 72 -16.44 -11.26 -26.44
N GLY A 73 -16.80 -12.44 -25.92
CA GLY A 73 -18.12 -12.71 -25.34
C GLY A 73 -19.18 -13.22 -26.33
N SER A 74 -18.86 -13.35 -27.62
CA SER A 74 -19.75 -13.98 -28.61
C SER A 74 -19.81 -15.51 -28.46
N VAL A 75 -18.75 -16.12 -27.93
CA VAL A 75 -18.70 -17.52 -27.51
C VAL A 75 -18.78 -17.59 -26.00
N ILE A 76 -19.85 -18.22 -25.50
CA ILE A 76 -20.16 -18.31 -24.07
C ILE A 76 -20.19 -19.79 -23.68
N ILE A 77 -19.33 -20.18 -22.75
CA ILE A 77 -19.39 -21.49 -22.09
C ILE A 77 -20.01 -21.27 -20.72
N ASP A 78 -21.27 -21.71 -20.57
CA ASP A 78 -22.08 -21.49 -19.39
C ASP A 78 -22.27 -22.79 -18.61
N ALA A 79 -21.60 -22.87 -17.45
CA ALA A 79 -21.70 -24.01 -16.54
C ALA A 79 -22.95 -24.03 -15.67
N ARG A 80 -23.81 -23.00 -15.74
CA ARG A 80 -25.12 -22.94 -15.06
C ARG A 80 -25.07 -23.23 -13.56
N LYS A 81 -23.92 -23.00 -12.92
CA LYS A 81 -23.61 -23.37 -11.53
C LYS A 81 -23.69 -24.86 -11.21
N ILE A 82 -23.56 -25.72 -12.23
CA ILE A 82 -23.66 -27.18 -12.07
C ILE A 82 -22.28 -27.82 -11.81
N SER A 83 -21.21 -27.34 -12.45
CA SER A 83 -19.86 -27.89 -12.32
C SER A 83 -18.78 -26.88 -12.68
N GLY A 84 -17.51 -27.26 -12.50
CA GLY A 84 -16.39 -26.62 -13.19
C GLY A 84 -16.51 -26.75 -14.71
N ILE A 85 -15.76 -25.94 -15.47
CA ILE A 85 -15.82 -25.96 -16.93
C ILE A 85 -14.70 -26.85 -17.50
N PHE A 86 -13.44 -26.57 -17.17
CA PHE A 86 -12.29 -27.32 -17.66
C PHE A 86 -11.40 -27.83 -16.53
N SER A 87 -11.01 -29.11 -16.63
CA SER A 87 -9.92 -29.72 -15.87
C SER A 87 -8.75 -29.98 -16.82
N ILE A 88 -7.58 -29.45 -16.51
CA ILE A 88 -6.42 -29.55 -17.39
C ILE A 88 -5.55 -30.74 -16.99
N GLY A 89 -5.14 -31.53 -17.98
CA GLY A 89 -4.28 -32.69 -17.82
C GLY A 89 -2.85 -32.34 -17.48
N ASN A 90 -2.04 -33.36 -17.21
CA ASN A 90 -0.61 -33.22 -16.90
C ASN A 90 0.21 -33.06 -18.19
N ASN A 91 1.25 -32.23 -18.13
CA ASN A 91 2.21 -32.04 -19.23
C ASN A 91 1.56 -31.60 -20.55
N VAL A 92 0.64 -30.65 -20.47
CA VAL A 92 -0.05 -30.07 -21.63
C VAL A 92 0.12 -28.55 -21.68
N ASN A 93 0.05 -28.01 -22.89
CA ASN A 93 -0.04 -26.59 -23.18
C ASN A 93 -1.43 -26.28 -23.76
N VAL A 94 -2.24 -25.55 -22.98
CA VAL A 94 -3.60 -25.18 -23.37
C VAL A 94 -3.73 -23.67 -23.47
N THR A 95 -4.20 -23.20 -24.62
CA THR A 95 -4.46 -21.78 -24.86
C THR A 95 -5.94 -21.54 -25.13
N PHE A 96 -6.54 -20.59 -24.41
CA PHE A 96 -7.92 -20.15 -24.60
C PHE A 96 -7.95 -18.72 -25.12
N ILE A 97 -8.73 -18.47 -26.19
CA ILE A 97 -8.78 -17.16 -26.86
C ILE A 97 -10.23 -16.75 -27.13
N ASN A 98 -10.61 -15.51 -26.80
CA ASN A 98 -11.91 -14.91 -27.13
C ASN A 98 -13.14 -15.66 -26.56
N ILE A 99 -13.03 -16.26 -25.37
CA ILE A 99 -14.10 -17.06 -24.76
C ILE A 99 -14.62 -16.39 -23.49
N LYS A 100 -15.93 -16.42 -23.28
CA LYS A 100 -16.55 -16.13 -21.97
C LYS A 100 -16.81 -17.44 -21.23
N PHE A 101 -16.21 -17.59 -20.07
CA PHE A 101 -16.45 -18.65 -19.09
C PHE A 101 -17.36 -18.10 -17.99
N CYS A 102 -18.58 -18.62 -17.85
CA CYS A 102 -19.48 -18.14 -16.81
C CYS A 102 -20.21 -19.21 -16.05
N ASN A 103 -20.61 -18.82 -14.83
CA ASN A 103 -21.36 -19.66 -13.90
C ASN A 103 -20.69 -21.02 -13.64
N GLY A 104 -19.36 -21.08 -13.70
CA GLY A 104 -18.61 -22.21 -13.19
C GLY A 104 -18.81 -22.35 -11.68
N TYR A 105 -18.96 -23.58 -11.20
CA TYR A 105 -19.16 -23.88 -9.79
C TYR A 105 -18.41 -25.14 -9.39
N SER A 106 -17.48 -25.01 -8.45
CA SER A 106 -16.77 -26.13 -7.83
C SER A 106 -16.76 -25.96 -6.31
N THR A 107 -17.12 -27.02 -5.58
CA THR A 107 -16.90 -27.09 -4.12
C THR A 107 -15.44 -27.38 -3.77
N SER A 108 -14.65 -27.81 -4.75
CA SER A 108 -13.19 -27.89 -4.69
C SER A 108 -12.58 -26.67 -5.39
N ASN A 109 -11.47 -26.82 -6.08
CA ASN A 109 -10.71 -25.70 -6.62
C ASN A 109 -11.12 -25.36 -8.06
N GLY A 110 -10.91 -24.10 -8.47
CA GLY A 110 -11.07 -23.65 -9.85
C GLY A 110 -12.53 -23.68 -10.32
N GLY A 111 -13.28 -22.60 -10.07
CA GLY A 111 -14.69 -22.57 -10.43
C GLY A 111 -14.96 -22.71 -11.93
N ALA A 112 -14.11 -22.14 -12.78
CA ALA A 112 -14.15 -22.34 -14.24
C ALA A 112 -13.04 -23.28 -14.70
N ILE A 113 -11.79 -23.02 -14.31
CA ILE A 113 -10.61 -23.75 -14.76
C ILE A 113 -9.85 -24.31 -13.56
N TYR A 114 -9.55 -25.60 -13.62
CA TYR A 114 -8.77 -26.30 -12.62
C TYR A 114 -7.53 -26.93 -13.26
N ASN A 115 -6.34 -26.48 -12.85
CA ASN A 115 -5.08 -27.12 -13.18
C ASN A 115 -4.37 -27.63 -11.90
N PRO A 116 -4.36 -28.95 -11.65
CA PRO A 116 -3.66 -29.54 -10.52
C PRO A 116 -2.21 -29.94 -10.79
N TYR A 117 -1.69 -29.76 -12.01
CA TYR A 117 -0.41 -30.33 -12.40
C TYR A 117 0.68 -29.27 -12.59
N ALA A 118 1.86 -29.53 -12.04
CA ALA A 118 2.99 -28.61 -12.03
C ALA A 118 3.60 -28.36 -13.43
N ASN A 119 3.54 -29.34 -14.33
CA ASN A 119 4.17 -29.28 -15.66
C ASN A 119 3.24 -28.76 -16.75
N THR A 120 2.08 -28.22 -16.38
CA THR A 120 1.07 -27.72 -17.30
C THR A 120 1.24 -26.22 -17.51
N ILE A 121 1.08 -25.79 -18.76
CA ILE A 121 1.12 -24.38 -19.18
C ILE A 121 -0.28 -23.98 -19.62
N MET A 122 -0.79 -22.88 -19.08
CA MET A 122 -2.08 -22.32 -19.49
C MET A 122 -1.92 -20.87 -19.96
N SER A 123 -2.59 -20.55 -21.07
CA SER A 123 -2.68 -19.18 -21.59
C SER A 123 -4.13 -18.77 -21.78
N PHE A 124 -4.49 -17.58 -21.31
CA PHE A 124 -5.81 -16.98 -21.48
C PHE A 124 -5.65 -15.61 -22.12
N ILE A 125 -6.19 -15.45 -23.31
CA ILE A 125 -6.02 -14.22 -24.11
C ILE A 125 -7.39 -13.70 -24.50
N ASN A 126 -7.69 -12.48 -24.09
CA ASN A 126 -8.93 -11.79 -24.45
C ASN A 126 -10.21 -12.54 -24.04
N CYS A 127 -10.17 -13.21 -22.89
CA CYS A 127 -11.29 -13.96 -22.33
C CYS A 127 -12.06 -13.16 -21.27
N THR A 128 -13.24 -13.65 -20.90
CA THR A 128 -14.05 -13.13 -19.78
C THR A 128 -14.38 -14.27 -18.83
N PHE A 129 -14.09 -14.12 -17.54
CA PHE A 129 -14.52 -15.00 -16.46
C PHE A 129 -15.57 -14.27 -15.64
N ALA A 130 -16.82 -14.76 -15.65
CA ALA A 130 -17.93 -14.06 -15.01
C ALA A 130 -18.71 -14.98 -14.06
N ASN A 131 -18.94 -14.53 -12.82
CA ASN A 131 -19.74 -15.23 -11.83
C ASN A 131 -19.27 -16.67 -11.60
N ASN A 132 -17.96 -16.91 -11.55
CA ASN A 132 -17.42 -18.24 -11.27
C ASN A 132 -17.21 -18.40 -9.77
N THR A 133 -17.46 -19.61 -9.26
CA THR A 133 -17.38 -19.94 -7.84
C THR A 133 -16.51 -21.17 -7.62
N GLY A 134 -15.50 -21.04 -6.77
CA GLY A 134 -14.61 -22.13 -6.37
C GLY A 134 -14.28 -22.04 -4.88
N ARG A 135 -13.61 -23.06 -4.34
CA ARG A 135 -12.95 -22.98 -3.03
C ARG A 135 -11.74 -22.08 -3.10
N ASP A 136 -10.71 -22.52 -3.81
CA ASP A 136 -9.53 -21.72 -4.15
C ASP A 136 -9.58 -21.40 -5.65
N GLY A 137 -9.39 -20.13 -6.01
CA GLY A 137 -9.48 -19.66 -7.39
C GLY A 137 -10.92 -19.67 -7.88
N GLY A 138 -11.69 -18.62 -7.53
CA GLY A 138 -13.11 -18.57 -7.87
C GLY A 138 -13.38 -18.74 -9.37
N ALA A 139 -12.46 -18.29 -10.22
CA ALA A 139 -12.42 -18.62 -11.64
C ALA A 139 -11.34 -19.65 -11.98
N ILE A 140 -10.08 -19.37 -11.63
CA ILE A 140 -8.93 -20.16 -12.06
C ILE A 140 -8.13 -20.63 -10.84
N TYR A 141 -7.90 -21.93 -10.75
CA TYR A 141 -6.89 -22.51 -9.88
C TYR A 141 -5.72 -23.03 -10.71
N ASN A 142 -4.51 -22.58 -10.40
CA ASN A 142 -3.30 -22.98 -11.08
C ASN A 142 -2.24 -23.53 -10.13
N TYR A 143 -1.90 -24.81 -10.29
CA TYR A 143 -0.71 -25.43 -9.71
C TYR A 143 0.48 -25.48 -10.69
N GLY A 144 0.23 -25.21 -11.98
CA GLY A 144 1.22 -25.29 -13.05
C GLY A 144 2.26 -24.19 -13.03
N SER A 145 3.49 -24.52 -13.41
CA SER A 145 4.67 -23.65 -13.28
C SER A 145 4.68 -22.43 -14.21
N ASN A 146 3.70 -22.30 -15.11
CA ASN A 146 3.57 -21.14 -15.99
C ASN A 146 2.08 -20.87 -16.28
N ILE A 147 1.64 -19.64 -16.07
CA ILE A 147 0.32 -19.17 -16.47
C ILE A 147 0.41 -17.78 -17.08
N ILE A 148 -0.22 -17.62 -18.25
CA ILE A 148 -0.25 -16.35 -19.00
C ILE A 148 -1.70 -15.85 -19.05
N ILE A 149 -1.94 -14.65 -18.53
CA ILE A 149 -3.27 -14.05 -18.42
C ILE A 149 -3.17 -12.64 -19.01
N ILE A 150 -3.61 -12.48 -20.25
CA ILE A 150 -3.48 -11.25 -21.02
C ILE A 150 -4.84 -10.75 -21.56
N ASN A 151 -5.16 -9.47 -21.37
CA ASN A 151 -6.35 -8.82 -21.92
C ASN A 151 -7.69 -9.40 -21.43
N ASN A 152 -7.73 -10.00 -20.25
CA ASN A 152 -8.90 -10.69 -19.71
C ASN A 152 -9.74 -9.80 -18.80
N ASN A 153 -11.01 -10.19 -18.61
CA ASN A 153 -11.89 -9.61 -17.61
C ASN A 153 -12.29 -10.69 -16.58
N PHE A 154 -12.11 -10.43 -15.30
CA PHE A 154 -12.57 -11.26 -14.19
C PHE A 154 -13.60 -10.49 -13.38
N ILE A 155 -14.85 -10.94 -13.44
CA ILE A 155 -16.01 -10.19 -12.96
C ILE A 155 -16.79 -11.05 -11.98
N ASN A 156 -17.01 -10.55 -10.77
CA ASN A 156 -17.82 -11.21 -9.74
C ASN A 156 -17.41 -12.66 -9.47
N SER A 157 -16.12 -12.99 -9.57
CA SER A 157 -15.63 -14.31 -9.18
C SER A 157 -15.56 -14.40 -7.67
N TYR A 158 -15.91 -15.56 -7.13
CA TYR A 158 -16.07 -15.76 -5.70
C TYR A 158 -15.33 -17.01 -5.24
N ALA A 159 -14.44 -16.86 -4.27
CA ALA A 159 -13.75 -17.94 -3.60
C ALA A 159 -14.22 -18.07 -2.15
N THR A 160 -14.63 -19.26 -1.72
CA THR A 160 -14.93 -19.51 -0.29
C THR A 160 -13.65 -19.59 0.55
N SER A 161 -12.51 -19.80 -0.10
CA SER A 161 -11.18 -19.78 0.50
C SER A 161 -10.35 -18.67 -0.15
N ASN A 162 -9.36 -18.98 -0.98
CA ASN A 162 -8.35 -18.04 -1.45
C ASN A 162 -8.52 -17.63 -2.92
N GLY A 163 -8.17 -16.39 -3.25
CA GLY A 163 -8.07 -15.92 -4.63
C GLY A 163 -9.44 -15.82 -5.30
N GLY A 164 -10.15 -14.72 -5.08
CA GLY A 164 -11.55 -14.58 -5.53
C GLY A 164 -11.72 -14.81 -7.03
N ALA A 165 -10.74 -14.40 -7.84
CA ALA A 165 -10.64 -14.78 -9.25
C ALA A 165 -9.60 -15.87 -9.49
N ILE A 166 -8.35 -15.63 -9.07
CA ILE A 166 -7.22 -16.48 -9.40
C ILE A 166 -6.53 -16.93 -8.12
N TYR A 167 -6.33 -18.24 -8.01
CA TYR A 167 -5.36 -18.82 -7.09
C TYR A 167 -4.18 -19.37 -7.89
N ASN A 168 -2.99 -18.86 -7.61
CA ASN A 168 -1.76 -19.26 -8.28
C ASN A 168 -0.74 -19.81 -7.28
N TYR A 169 -0.42 -21.09 -7.41
CA TYR A 169 0.64 -21.74 -6.66
C TYR A 169 1.93 -21.90 -7.49
N GLY A 170 1.80 -22.02 -8.81
CA GLY A 170 2.95 -22.23 -9.69
C GLY A 170 3.73 -20.96 -10.01
N ALA A 171 4.98 -21.12 -10.45
CA ALA A 171 5.87 -20.01 -10.75
C ALA A 171 5.51 -19.25 -12.05
N ASN A 172 6.31 -18.24 -12.38
CA ASN A 172 6.40 -17.58 -13.69
C ASN A 172 5.06 -17.07 -14.26
N ALA A 173 4.15 -16.61 -13.40
CA ALA A 173 2.87 -16.07 -13.88
C ALA A 173 3.06 -14.68 -14.51
N ILE A 174 2.44 -14.48 -15.67
CA ILE A 174 2.35 -13.20 -16.35
C ILE A 174 0.88 -12.78 -16.35
N ILE A 175 0.57 -11.72 -15.61
CA ILE A 175 -0.77 -11.16 -15.46
C ILE A 175 -0.73 -9.74 -15.99
N ASN A 176 -1.09 -9.57 -17.26
CA ASN A 176 -0.92 -8.31 -17.99
C ASN A 176 -2.22 -7.77 -18.60
N ASN A 177 -2.47 -6.47 -18.42
CA ASN A 177 -3.55 -5.75 -19.08
C ASN A 177 -4.94 -6.37 -18.85
N ASN A 178 -5.22 -6.82 -17.62
CA ASN A 178 -6.51 -7.40 -17.24
C ASN A 178 -7.34 -6.46 -16.39
N ASN A 179 -8.66 -6.70 -16.36
CA ASN A 179 -9.57 -6.05 -15.43
C ASN A 179 -10.09 -7.07 -14.41
N PHE A 180 -9.92 -6.78 -13.12
CA PHE A 180 -10.45 -7.54 -12.00
C PHE A 180 -11.48 -6.67 -11.27
N THR A 181 -12.76 -7.03 -11.39
CA THR A 181 -13.86 -6.24 -10.85
C THR A 181 -14.75 -7.07 -9.95
N ASN A 182 -14.99 -6.57 -8.73
CA ASN A 182 -15.90 -7.16 -7.74
C ASN A 182 -15.58 -8.64 -7.40
N ASN A 183 -14.32 -9.05 -7.47
CA ASN A 183 -13.95 -10.41 -7.07
C ASN A 183 -13.82 -10.47 -5.54
N THR A 184 -14.24 -11.59 -4.95
CA THR A 184 -14.28 -11.75 -3.49
C THR A 184 -13.65 -13.05 -3.04
N ALA A 185 -12.79 -12.99 -2.01
CA ALA A 185 -12.29 -14.14 -1.27
C ALA A 185 -12.71 -14.06 0.20
N ILE A 186 -13.06 -15.19 0.80
CA ILE A 186 -13.56 -15.24 2.18
C ILE A 186 -12.54 -15.78 3.19
N SER A 187 -11.50 -16.51 2.80
CA SER A 187 -10.51 -16.99 3.79
C SER A 187 -9.77 -15.85 4.49
N ASN A 188 -9.10 -16.20 5.58
CA ASN A 188 -8.20 -15.30 6.29
C ASN A 188 -7.00 -14.87 5.42
N ASP A 189 -6.47 -15.77 4.61
CA ASP A 189 -5.23 -15.52 3.87
C ASP A 189 -5.47 -15.07 2.41
N GLY A 190 -6.73 -15.00 1.98
CA GLY A 190 -7.13 -14.85 0.59
C GLY A 190 -7.04 -13.43 0.02
N GLY A 191 -6.29 -13.25 -1.06
CA GLY A 191 -6.40 -12.04 -1.88
C GLY A 191 -7.76 -11.96 -2.59
N GLY A 192 -8.45 -10.81 -2.51
CA GLY A 192 -9.82 -10.68 -3.00
C GLY A 192 -9.98 -10.93 -4.50
N ALA A 193 -8.97 -10.62 -5.32
CA ALA A 193 -8.90 -11.03 -6.71
C ALA A 193 -7.86 -12.13 -6.93
N ILE A 194 -6.61 -11.89 -6.51
CA ILE A 194 -5.49 -12.79 -6.79
C ILE A 194 -4.85 -13.22 -5.48
N HIS A 195 -4.69 -14.53 -5.33
CA HIS A 195 -3.84 -15.12 -4.30
C HIS A 195 -2.66 -15.81 -4.95
N ASN A 196 -1.45 -15.41 -4.58
CA ASN A 196 -0.22 -15.93 -5.17
C ASN A 196 0.78 -16.47 -4.13
N TYR A 197 1.19 -17.73 -4.29
CA TYR A 197 2.37 -18.33 -3.65
C TYR A 197 3.53 -18.57 -4.61
N GLY A 198 3.28 -18.48 -5.92
CA GLY A 198 4.27 -18.74 -6.95
C GLY A 198 5.41 -17.73 -6.97
N ALA A 199 6.60 -18.18 -7.37
CA ALA A 199 7.77 -17.33 -7.61
C ALA A 199 7.73 -16.63 -8.98
N ASN A 200 8.48 -15.54 -9.15
CA ASN A 200 8.72 -14.86 -10.43
C ASN A 200 7.44 -14.34 -11.09
N ILE A 201 6.65 -13.57 -10.36
CA ILE A 201 5.32 -13.15 -10.81
C ILE A 201 5.36 -11.72 -11.32
N ASN A 202 4.81 -11.50 -12.51
CA ASN A 202 4.71 -10.18 -13.14
C ASN A 202 3.24 -9.76 -13.25
N ILE A 203 2.82 -8.83 -12.39
CA ILE A 203 1.48 -8.24 -12.40
C ILE A 203 1.61 -6.82 -12.94
N THR A 204 1.21 -6.62 -14.20
CA THR A 204 1.45 -5.36 -14.91
C THR A 204 0.25 -4.82 -15.68
N ASN A 205 0.08 -3.50 -15.70
CA ASN A 205 -0.95 -2.82 -16.50
C ASN A 205 -2.39 -3.26 -16.18
N ASN A 206 -2.68 -3.77 -14.99
CA ASN A 206 -4.03 -4.27 -14.64
C ASN A 206 -4.84 -3.22 -13.89
N ASN A 207 -6.17 -3.36 -13.96
CA ASN A 207 -7.12 -2.62 -13.13
C ASN A 207 -7.76 -3.55 -12.10
N PHE A 208 -7.66 -3.21 -10.82
CA PHE A 208 -8.30 -3.89 -9.70
C PHE A 208 -9.32 -2.94 -9.08
N ILE A 209 -10.60 -3.22 -9.28
CA ILE A 209 -11.71 -2.34 -8.90
C ILE A 209 -12.67 -3.09 -7.98
N ASN A 210 -12.93 -2.55 -6.79
CA ASN A 210 -13.92 -3.07 -5.84
C ASN A 210 -13.71 -4.55 -5.48
N ASN A 211 -12.48 -5.06 -5.51
CA ASN A 211 -12.22 -6.41 -5.04
C ASN A 211 -12.19 -6.42 -3.50
N ASN A 212 -12.63 -7.53 -2.92
CA ASN A 212 -12.84 -7.62 -1.49
C ASN A 212 -12.22 -8.89 -0.90
N ALA A 213 -11.40 -8.72 0.13
CA ALA A 213 -10.98 -9.80 1.01
C ALA A 213 -11.77 -9.70 2.31
N ALA A 214 -12.60 -10.69 2.62
CA ALA A 214 -13.51 -10.62 3.77
C ALA A 214 -12.79 -10.66 5.14
N ASN A 215 -11.48 -10.99 5.18
CA ASN A 215 -10.75 -11.16 6.43
C ASN A 215 -9.38 -10.45 6.43
N THR A 216 -8.25 -11.17 6.36
CA THR A 216 -6.95 -10.66 6.86
C THR A 216 -5.87 -10.43 5.81
N ALA A 217 -6.20 -10.53 4.52
CA ALA A 217 -5.27 -10.38 3.41
C ALA A 217 -5.59 -9.13 2.54
N GLY A 218 -4.95 -9.02 1.37
CA GLY A 218 -5.10 -7.83 0.51
C GLY A 218 -6.43 -7.83 -0.23
N GLY A 219 -7.15 -6.71 -0.18
CA GLY A 219 -8.46 -6.58 -0.82
C GLY A 219 -8.46 -6.90 -2.31
N ALA A 220 -7.34 -6.67 -3.01
CA ALA A 220 -7.12 -7.15 -4.37
C ALA A 220 -6.13 -8.33 -4.42
N ILE A 221 -4.93 -8.17 -3.87
CA ILE A 221 -3.83 -9.12 -4.07
C ILE A 221 -3.26 -9.55 -2.71
N MET A 222 -3.15 -10.86 -2.52
CA MET A 222 -2.19 -11.44 -1.58
C MET A 222 -1.05 -12.06 -2.38
N THR A 223 0.19 -11.72 -2.05
CA THR A 223 1.37 -12.39 -2.62
C THR A 223 2.39 -12.75 -1.55
N ALA A 224 2.91 -13.97 -1.61
CA ALA A 224 3.90 -14.50 -0.69
C ALA A 224 5.07 -15.20 -1.40
N GLY A 225 5.07 -15.22 -2.73
CA GLY A 225 6.15 -15.81 -3.52
C GLY A 225 7.31 -14.84 -3.77
N PRO A 226 8.53 -15.35 -3.93
CA PRO A 226 9.71 -14.52 -4.19
C PRO A 226 9.68 -13.92 -5.60
N ASN A 227 10.42 -12.82 -5.78
CA ASN A 227 10.60 -12.10 -7.05
C ASN A 227 9.25 -11.66 -7.66
N THR A 228 8.41 -11.03 -6.83
CA THR A 228 7.13 -10.47 -7.28
C THR A 228 7.31 -9.04 -7.79
N ILE A 229 6.87 -8.76 -9.01
CA ILE A 229 6.82 -7.42 -9.60
C ILE A 229 5.36 -7.00 -9.79
N ILE A 230 5.00 -5.88 -9.17
CA ILE A 230 3.70 -5.23 -9.31
C ILE A 230 3.95 -3.84 -9.88
N PHE A 231 3.70 -3.68 -11.18
CA PHE A 231 4.10 -2.49 -11.93
C PHE A 231 2.97 -1.89 -12.78
N ASN A 232 2.78 -0.57 -12.71
CA ASN A 232 1.83 0.15 -13.57
C ASN A 232 0.39 -0.37 -13.48
N ASN A 233 -0.08 -0.71 -12.27
CA ASN A 233 -1.46 -1.14 -12.04
C ASN A 233 -2.29 -0.02 -11.38
N SER A 234 -3.61 -0.11 -11.52
CA SER A 234 -4.57 0.73 -10.82
C SER A 234 -5.37 -0.08 -9.81
N PHE A 235 -5.35 0.34 -8.54
CA PHE A 235 -6.09 -0.26 -7.44
C PHE A 235 -7.10 0.76 -6.90
N ILE A 236 -8.38 0.54 -7.20
CA ILE A 236 -9.45 1.48 -6.87
C ILE A 236 -10.49 0.80 -5.98
N ASN A 237 -10.78 1.40 -4.83
CA ASN A 237 -11.86 0.97 -3.93
C ASN A 237 -11.79 -0.51 -3.51
N ASN A 238 -10.59 -1.10 -3.45
CA ASN A 238 -10.45 -2.45 -2.93
C ASN A 238 -10.52 -2.42 -1.41
N THR A 239 -11.06 -3.48 -0.80
CA THR A 239 -11.36 -3.50 0.63
C THR A 239 -10.89 -4.77 1.33
N SER A 240 -10.41 -4.61 2.56
CA SER A 240 -10.15 -5.69 3.50
C SER A 240 -10.64 -5.30 4.89
N VAL A 241 -11.57 -6.07 5.44
CA VAL A 241 -12.41 -5.61 6.57
C VAL A 241 -11.93 -6.02 7.96
N LYS A 242 -11.01 -7.00 8.09
CA LYS A 242 -10.56 -7.45 9.43
C LYS A 242 -9.13 -7.09 9.76
N ASN A 243 -8.11 -7.65 9.11
CA ASN A 243 -6.70 -7.36 9.47
C ASN A 243 -5.79 -7.17 8.26
N GLY A 244 -6.36 -6.94 7.08
CA GLY A 244 -5.61 -6.89 5.84
C GLY A 244 -5.48 -5.49 5.27
N ALA A 245 -4.67 -5.40 4.21
CA ALA A 245 -4.48 -4.22 3.42
C ALA A 245 -5.68 -3.95 2.51
N GLY A 246 -6.01 -2.70 2.23
CA GLY A 246 -7.09 -2.40 1.31
C GLY A 246 -6.84 -2.90 -0.11
N ALA A 247 -5.60 -2.87 -0.60
CA ALA A 247 -5.26 -3.37 -1.94
C ALA A 247 -4.32 -4.59 -1.91
N ILE A 248 -3.09 -4.42 -1.42
CA ILE A 248 -2.04 -5.45 -1.54
C ILE A 248 -1.54 -5.85 -0.17
N PHE A 249 -1.52 -7.15 0.08
CA PHE A 249 -0.83 -7.74 1.22
C PHE A 249 0.38 -8.54 0.73
N VAL A 250 1.57 -8.11 1.13
CA VAL A 250 2.82 -8.83 0.89
C VAL A 250 3.11 -9.71 2.12
N GLY A 251 3.10 -11.02 1.91
CA GLY A 251 3.25 -12.02 2.95
C GLY A 251 4.69 -12.26 3.40
N VAL A 252 4.83 -12.93 4.53
CA VAL A 252 6.11 -13.17 5.24
C VAL A 252 7.11 -14.00 4.47
N LEU A 253 6.66 -14.79 3.50
CA LEU A 253 7.53 -15.61 2.66
C LEU A 253 8.01 -14.87 1.40
N ALA A 254 7.47 -13.68 1.13
CA ALA A 254 7.88 -12.91 -0.04
C ALA A 254 9.32 -12.39 0.16
N VAL A 255 10.07 -12.40 -0.94
CA VAL A 255 11.43 -11.86 -1.01
C VAL A 255 11.59 -11.12 -2.34
N ASN A 256 12.33 -10.02 -2.37
CA ASN A 256 12.58 -9.22 -3.58
C ASN A 256 11.27 -8.80 -4.26
N THR A 257 10.41 -8.12 -3.51
CA THR A 257 9.15 -7.59 -4.04
C THR A 257 9.35 -6.15 -4.52
N ILE A 258 8.94 -5.86 -5.75
CA ILE A 258 8.98 -4.52 -6.34
C ILE A 258 7.55 -4.06 -6.62
N ILE A 259 7.13 -3.00 -5.96
CA ILE A 259 5.84 -2.33 -6.16
C ILE A 259 6.14 -0.94 -6.71
N SER A 260 5.92 -0.74 -8.00
CA SER A 260 6.28 0.55 -8.62
C SER A 260 5.34 1.08 -9.70
N ASN A 261 5.26 2.40 -9.80
CA ASN A 261 4.42 3.09 -10.78
C ASN A 261 2.94 2.73 -10.70
N ASN A 262 2.43 2.33 -9.53
CA ASN A 262 1.03 1.99 -9.34
C ASN A 262 0.22 3.18 -8.79
N ASN A 263 -1.09 3.17 -9.05
CA ASN A 263 -2.04 4.10 -8.46
C ASN A 263 -2.92 3.35 -7.44
N PHE A 264 -2.90 3.77 -6.19
CA PHE A 264 -3.74 3.27 -5.11
C PHE A 264 -4.72 4.36 -4.69
N ILE A 265 -5.99 4.19 -5.07
CA ILE A 265 -7.03 5.20 -4.88
C ILE A 265 -8.16 4.65 -4.03
N ALA A 266 -8.45 5.30 -2.92
CA ALA A 266 -9.62 5.03 -2.08
C ALA A 266 -9.75 3.56 -1.61
N ASN A 267 -8.63 2.85 -1.46
CA ASN A 267 -8.62 1.51 -0.89
C ASN A 267 -8.81 1.59 0.63
N LYS A 268 -9.42 0.56 1.22
CA LYS A 268 -9.78 0.54 2.65
C LYS A 268 -9.33 -0.74 3.32
N GLY A 269 -8.44 -0.64 4.30
CA GLY A 269 -7.96 -1.76 5.11
C GLY A 269 -8.22 -1.52 6.60
N LEU A 270 -8.11 -2.56 7.45
CA LEU A 270 -7.94 -2.28 8.89
C LEU A 270 -6.57 -1.63 9.12
N ILE A 271 -5.54 -2.22 8.54
CA ILE A 271 -4.17 -1.74 8.57
C ILE A 271 -3.65 -1.60 7.15
N GLY A 272 -2.87 -0.56 6.86
CA GLY A 272 -2.37 -0.34 5.50
C GLY A 272 -3.53 -0.09 4.55
N GLY A 273 -4.06 1.12 4.52
CA GLY A 273 -5.25 1.42 3.71
C GLY A 273 -5.08 1.05 2.24
N ALA A 274 -3.84 1.07 1.72
CA ALA A 274 -3.49 0.44 0.46
C ALA A 274 -2.64 -0.83 0.62
N LEU A 275 -1.56 -0.76 1.39
CA LEU A 275 -0.47 -1.73 1.36
C LEU A 275 -0.07 -2.18 2.77
N VAL A 276 0.01 -3.50 2.94
CA VAL A 276 0.68 -4.13 4.08
C VAL A 276 1.90 -4.89 3.58
N ILE A 277 3.04 -4.65 4.22
CA ILE A 277 4.28 -5.41 3.99
C ILE A 277 4.58 -6.17 5.27
N SER A 278 4.42 -7.49 5.25
CA SER A 278 4.60 -8.33 6.44
C SER A 278 5.79 -9.26 6.26
N GLY A 279 6.86 -9.10 7.04
CA GLY A 279 7.99 -10.05 7.13
C GLY A 279 8.82 -10.23 5.85
N THR A 280 8.52 -9.49 4.79
CA THR A 280 9.24 -9.55 3.51
C THR A 280 10.70 -9.12 3.68
N GLN A 281 11.60 -9.88 3.06
CA GLN A 281 13.00 -9.47 2.90
C GLN A 281 13.13 -8.74 1.55
N ASN A 282 13.61 -7.50 1.57
CA ASN A 282 13.76 -6.64 0.38
C ASN A 282 12.43 -6.34 -0.31
N CYS A 283 11.75 -5.29 0.16
CA CYS A 283 10.58 -4.72 -0.51
C CYS A 283 10.91 -3.30 -1.01
N SER A 284 10.67 -3.03 -2.29
CA SER A 284 10.85 -1.70 -2.88
C SER A 284 9.49 -1.13 -3.28
N VAL A 285 9.10 -0.03 -2.66
CA VAL A 285 7.88 0.74 -2.97
C VAL A 285 8.30 2.05 -3.60
N ILE A 286 8.22 2.15 -4.93
CA ILE A 286 8.85 3.24 -5.70
C ILE A 286 7.91 3.87 -6.72
N ASN A 287 7.87 5.21 -6.83
CA ASN A 287 7.10 5.93 -7.85
C ASN A 287 5.59 5.62 -7.82
N ASN A 288 5.00 5.32 -6.67
CA ASN A 288 3.57 5.05 -6.56
C ASN A 288 2.80 6.30 -6.11
N ASN A 289 1.52 6.36 -6.48
CA ASN A 289 0.57 7.36 -5.99
C ASN A 289 -0.40 6.69 -5.01
N PHE A 290 -0.42 7.15 -3.77
CA PHE A 290 -1.36 6.75 -2.73
C PHE A 290 -2.31 7.92 -2.45
N ILE A 291 -3.56 7.79 -2.92
CA ILE A 291 -4.55 8.86 -2.87
C ILE A 291 -5.78 8.40 -2.09
N ASN A 292 -6.11 9.11 -1.01
CA ASN A 292 -7.34 8.91 -0.23
C ASN A 292 -7.53 7.47 0.29
N ASN A 293 -6.45 6.74 0.55
CA ASN A 293 -6.56 5.40 1.15
C ASN A 293 -6.83 5.52 2.65
N ILE A 294 -7.61 4.58 3.18
CA ILE A 294 -8.13 4.64 4.55
C ILE A 294 -7.74 3.37 5.30
N ALA A 295 -7.05 3.53 6.43
CA ALA A 295 -6.88 2.49 7.42
C ALA A 295 -7.79 2.75 8.62
N PHE A 296 -8.55 1.74 9.06
CA PHE A 296 -9.40 1.87 10.25
C PHE A 296 -8.62 1.78 11.58
N ALA A 297 -7.33 1.44 11.52
CA ALA A 297 -6.39 1.47 12.63
C ALA A 297 -5.10 2.23 12.24
N ASN A 298 -4.15 1.56 11.56
CA ASN A 298 -2.79 2.07 11.40
C ASN A 298 -2.33 2.11 9.93
N GLY A 299 -1.56 3.13 9.55
CA GLY A 299 -0.93 3.22 8.24
C GLY A 299 -1.94 3.51 7.12
N GLY A 300 -2.39 4.76 7.01
CA GLY A 300 -3.50 5.12 6.11
C GLY A 300 -3.22 4.78 4.65
N ALA A 301 -1.95 4.80 4.21
CA ALA A 301 -1.52 4.16 2.97
C ALA A 301 -0.76 2.87 3.22
N ILE A 302 0.36 2.94 3.96
CA ILE A 302 1.31 1.83 4.13
C ILE A 302 1.42 1.44 5.60
N TYR A 303 1.32 0.14 5.84
CA TYR A 303 1.69 -0.48 7.10
C TYR A 303 2.88 -1.42 6.87
N ASN A 304 4.03 -1.09 7.47
CA ASN A 304 5.27 -1.86 7.30
C ASN A 304 5.64 -2.68 8.53
N ARG A 305 5.93 -3.96 8.27
CA ARG A 305 6.56 -4.96 9.16
C ARG A 305 7.64 -5.74 8.38
N GLY A 306 8.14 -5.20 7.27
CA GLY A 306 9.21 -5.81 6.47
C GLY A 306 10.59 -5.53 7.07
N ASN A 307 11.55 -6.41 6.81
CA ASN A 307 12.90 -6.37 7.39
C ASN A 307 13.90 -5.51 6.59
N ASN A 308 13.55 -5.14 5.36
CA ASN A 308 14.33 -4.24 4.52
C ASN A 308 13.40 -3.62 3.48
N THR A 309 12.66 -2.58 3.88
CA THR A 309 11.69 -1.90 3.01
C THR A 309 12.25 -0.55 2.57
N SER A 310 12.35 -0.30 1.27
CA SER A 310 12.64 1.04 0.74
C SER A 310 11.34 1.65 0.23
N VAL A 311 11.00 2.84 0.74
CA VAL A 311 9.86 3.64 0.28
C VAL A 311 10.42 4.93 -0.31
N SER A 312 10.46 5.02 -1.65
CA SER A 312 11.05 6.18 -2.30
C SER A 312 10.28 6.74 -3.49
N ASN A 313 10.38 8.05 -3.70
CA ASN A 313 9.77 8.74 -4.85
C ASN A 313 8.24 8.55 -4.93
N ASN A 314 7.56 8.32 -3.80
CA ASN A 314 6.10 8.13 -3.79
C ASN A 314 5.39 9.43 -3.45
N THR A 315 4.12 9.52 -3.88
CA THR A 315 3.22 10.62 -3.52
C THR A 315 2.09 10.09 -2.64
N PHE A 316 1.92 10.66 -1.45
CA PHE A 316 0.87 10.34 -0.48
C PHE A 316 -0.04 11.54 -0.27
N ILE A 317 -1.26 11.49 -0.80
CA ILE A 317 -2.23 12.59 -0.72
C ILE A 317 -3.51 12.10 -0.04
N GLY A 318 -3.91 12.77 1.04
CA GLY A 318 -5.23 12.56 1.64
C GLY A 318 -5.43 11.19 2.28
N ASN A 319 -4.37 10.43 2.56
CA ASN A 319 -4.50 9.13 3.20
C ASN A 319 -4.76 9.32 4.70
N SER A 320 -5.59 8.45 5.27
CA SER A 320 -6.05 8.59 6.65
C SER A 320 -5.96 7.28 7.44
N ALA A 321 -5.47 7.36 8.67
CA ALA A 321 -5.57 6.29 9.66
C ALA A 321 -6.39 6.77 10.86
N THR A 322 -7.18 5.90 11.49
CA THR A 322 -7.89 6.28 12.73
C THR A 322 -6.91 6.52 13.87
N ASP A 323 -5.89 5.67 14.02
CA ASP A 323 -4.99 5.69 15.17
C ASP A 323 -3.68 6.40 14.81
N ILE A 324 -2.79 5.74 14.06
CA ILE A 324 -1.43 6.26 13.83
C ILE A 324 -0.90 6.03 12.43
N GLY A 325 -0.04 6.95 11.97
CA GLY A 325 0.61 6.88 10.66
C GLY A 325 -0.36 7.17 9.52
N GLY A 326 -0.71 8.45 9.32
CA GLY A 326 -1.71 8.83 8.30
C GLY A 326 -1.29 8.45 6.88
N ALA A 327 -0.02 8.65 6.51
CA ALA A 327 0.53 8.04 5.30
C ALA A 327 1.17 6.68 5.62
N ILE A 328 2.18 6.67 6.50
CA ILE A 328 3.00 5.49 6.77
C ILE A 328 3.01 5.19 8.26
N PHE A 329 2.77 3.91 8.59
CA PHE A 329 3.10 3.35 9.88
C PHE A 329 4.22 2.30 9.72
N ASN A 330 5.35 2.52 10.38
CA ASN A 330 6.42 1.54 10.51
C ASN A 330 6.36 0.87 11.88
N ASN A 331 6.04 -0.43 11.89
CA ASN A 331 5.87 -1.21 13.11
C ASN A 331 7.20 -1.48 13.82
N VAL A 332 7.16 -1.95 15.07
CA VAL A 332 8.33 -2.24 15.91
C VAL A 332 9.34 -3.21 15.29
N ILE A 333 8.88 -4.18 14.51
CA ILE A 333 9.78 -5.11 13.78
C ILE A 333 10.12 -4.62 12.36
N GLY A 334 9.57 -3.48 11.94
CA GLY A 334 9.76 -2.92 10.63
C GLY A 334 11.10 -2.20 10.52
N ASN A 335 11.76 -2.40 9.39
CA ASN A 335 13.02 -1.76 9.04
C ASN A 335 12.86 -1.08 7.68
N MET A 336 12.97 0.25 7.64
CA MET A 336 12.57 1.06 6.49
C MET A 336 13.60 2.15 6.13
N SER A 337 13.80 2.42 4.85
CA SER A 337 14.36 3.70 4.39
C SER A 337 13.28 4.51 3.67
N VAL A 338 13.24 5.82 3.94
CA VAL A 338 12.27 6.75 3.34
C VAL A 338 13.00 7.85 2.60
N SER A 339 12.80 8.00 1.29
CA SER A 339 13.47 9.06 0.54
C SER A 339 12.64 9.66 -0.58
N ASN A 340 12.76 10.97 -0.77
CA ASN A 340 12.11 11.73 -1.83
C ASN A 340 10.59 11.48 -1.91
N ASN A 341 9.92 11.37 -0.76
CA ASN A 341 8.47 11.16 -0.72
C ASN A 341 7.75 12.50 -0.53
N ILE A 342 6.63 12.69 -1.23
CA ILE A 342 5.77 13.86 -1.06
C ILE A 342 4.57 13.43 -0.22
N MET A 343 4.34 14.06 0.93
CA MET A 343 3.19 13.76 1.79
C MET A 343 2.34 15.00 2.04
N LEU A 344 1.10 15.00 1.57
CA LEU A 344 0.18 16.15 1.64
C LEU A 344 -1.18 15.72 2.20
N ASN A 345 -1.69 16.49 3.15
CA ASN A 345 -3.04 16.32 3.70
C ASN A 345 -3.34 14.91 4.23
N ASN A 346 -2.33 14.17 4.68
CA ASN A 346 -2.56 12.89 5.36
C ASN A 346 -2.96 13.14 6.82
N SER A 347 -3.75 12.25 7.41
CA SER A 347 -4.32 12.46 8.76
C SER A 347 -4.30 11.20 9.62
N ALA A 348 -3.97 11.35 10.90
CA ALA A 348 -4.14 10.34 11.95
C ALA A 348 -4.23 11.03 13.31
N ASN A 349 -4.57 10.31 14.39
CA ASN A 349 -4.48 10.88 15.74
C ASN A 349 -3.03 11.23 16.11
N LEU A 350 -2.07 10.44 15.61
CA LEU A 350 -0.65 10.71 15.82
C LEU A 350 0.21 10.20 14.63
N GLY A 351 1.20 10.98 14.24
CA GLY A 351 2.04 10.73 13.07
C GLY A 351 1.24 10.90 11.78
N GLN A 352 0.78 12.12 11.50
CA GLN A 352 -0.01 12.41 10.29
C GLN A 352 0.70 11.99 9.00
N MET A 353 2.00 12.27 8.90
CA MET A 353 2.83 11.82 7.78
C MET A 353 3.39 10.43 8.07
N ILE A 354 4.33 10.34 9.01
CA ILE A 354 5.01 9.09 9.35
C ILE A 354 4.92 8.85 10.86
N TYR A 355 4.52 7.64 11.22
CA TYR A 355 4.68 7.11 12.57
C TYR A 355 5.67 5.94 12.55
N ASN A 356 6.78 6.05 13.29
CA ASN A 356 7.82 5.04 13.37
C ASN A 356 7.96 4.46 14.78
N ASN A 357 7.75 3.14 14.90
CA ASN A 357 8.08 2.34 16.08
C ASN A 357 9.27 1.40 15.85
N GLY A 358 9.72 1.23 14.61
CA GLY A 358 10.80 0.33 14.24
C GLY A 358 12.10 1.06 13.94
N SER A 359 12.90 0.46 13.06
CA SER A 359 14.09 1.09 12.47
C SER A 359 13.72 1.88 11.22
N MET A 360 14.20 3.11 11.12
CA MET A 360 14.02 3.98 9.96
C MET A 360 15.28 4.80 9.65
N GLY A 361 15.63 4.88 8.38
CA GLY A 361 16.79 5.62 7.87
C GLY A 361 16.42 6.66 6.82
N VAL A 362 17.42 7.50 6.50
CA VAL A 362 17.29 8.72 5.66
C VAL A 362 16.45 9.79 6.35
N LEU A 363 16.93 10.21 7.52
CA LEU A 363 16.29 11.20 8.39
C LEU A 363 17.21 12.38 8.63
N ASN A 364 16.59 13.53 8.91
CA ASN A 364 17.22 14.75 9.36
C ASN A 364 16.78 15.05 10.79
N LEU A 365 17.73 14.99 11.74
CA LEU A 365 17.56 15.40 13.13
C LEU A 365 18.30 16.73 13.35
N THR A 366 17.61 17.75 13.81
CA THR A 366 18.20 19.09 14.03
C THR A 366 17.88 19.59 15.43
N PHE A 367 18.89 19.92 16.22
CA PHE A 367 18.76 20.50 17.55
C PHE A 367 18.78 22.02 17.46
N ILE A 368 17.80 22.69 18.09
CA ILE A 368 17.67 24.16 18.18
C ILE A 368 17.98 24.90 16.87
N ASN A 369 17.47 24.35 15.75
CA ASN A 369 17.66 24.85 14.38
C ASN A 369 19.13 24.94 13.90
N ASN A 370 20.04 24.11 14.43
CA ASN A 370 21.46 24.17 14.09
C ASN A 370 22.03 25.60 14.27
N SER A 371 21.67 26.22 15.39
CA SER A 371 21.94 27.63 15.68
C SER A 371 22.57 27.79 17.06
N THR A 372 23.27 28.90 17.28
CA THR A 372 23.77 29.32 18.59
C THR A 372 22.75 30.22 19.28
N TRP A 373 22.21 29.77 20.42
CA TRP A 373 21.24 30.52 21.22
C TRP A 373 21.91 31.24 22.38
N ILE A 374 21.65 32.54 22.51
CA ILE A 374 22.15 33.33 23.65
C ILE A 374 21.19 33.16 24.83
N VAL A 375 21.66 32.59 25.93
CA VAL A 375 20.84 32.27 27.11
C VAL A 375 21.48 32.79 28.39
N LYS A 376 20.67 33.13 29.39
CA LYS A 376 21.17 33.63 30.68
C LYS A 376 21.41 32.47 31.63
N ASN A 377 22.52 32.50 32.38
CA ASN A 377 22.72 31.55 33.47
C ASN A 377 21.58 31.69 34.50
N GLY A 378 21.09 30.57 35.02
CA GLY A 378 19.94 30.49 35.94
C GLY A 378 18.56 30.59 35.28
N SER A 379 18.48 30.82 33.97
CA SER A 379 17.20 30.84 33.26
C SER A 379 16.75 29.42 32.86
N THR A 380 15.44 29.19 32.80
CA THR A 380 14.87 27.98 32.18
C THR A 380 14.56 28.25 30.72
N ILE A 381 15.03 27.35 29.85
CA ILE A 381 14.77 27.37 28.41
C ILE A 381 14.08 26.07 27.97
N THR A 382 13.39 26.10 26.84
CA THR A 382 12.88 24.89 26.19
C THR A 382 13.78 24.55 25.01
N LEU A 383 14.60 23.52 25.19
CA LEU A 383 15.33 22.90 24.10
C LEU A 383 14.34 22.15 23.21
N PHE A 384 14.63 22.07 21.91
CA PHE A 384 13.88 21.22 21.02
C PHE A 384 14.76 20.61 19.94
N ALA A 385 14.27 19.48 19.41
CA ALA A 385 14.82 18.83 18.24
C ALA A 385 13.70 18.62 17.22
N THR A 386 14.02 18.80 15.94
CA THR A 386 13.11 18.50 14.82
C THR A 386 13.57 17.23 14.10
N LEU A 387 12.65 16.30 13.85
CA LEU A 387 12.89 15.05 13.15
C LEU A 387 12.00 14.93 11.91
N THR A 388 12.65 14.84 10.75
CA THR A 388 11.98 14.75 9.45
C THR A 388 12.67 13.74 8.54
N ASP A 389 12.02 13.33 7.45
CA ASP A 389 12.72 12.68 6.34
C ASP A 389 13.52 13.70 5.49
N ASP A 390 14.04 13.25 4.34
CA ASP A 390 14.81 14.10 3.42
C ASP A 390 13.99 15.20 2.73
N MET A 391 12.66 15.10 2.75
CA MET A 391 11.73 16.06 2.15
C MET A 391 11.01 16.93 3.19
N GLY A 392 11.38 16.82 4.46
CA GLY A 392 10.78 17.59 5.54
C GLY A 392 9.46 17.03 6.07
N ASN A 393 9.08 15.80 5.68
CA ASN A 393 7.90 15.15 6.24
C ASN A 393 8.18 14.77 7.69
N THR A 394 7.26 15.11 8.58
CA THR A 394 7.43 14.92 10.02
C THR A 394 7.44 13.45 10.40
N VAL A 395 8.36 13.10 11.30
CA VAL A 395 8.46 11.75 11.84
C VAL A 395 8.09 11.76 13.31
N THR A 396 7.05 10.99 13.62
CA THR A 396 6.54 10.80 14.96
C THR A 396 6.91 9.41 15.48
N GLY A 397 7.06 9.28 16.80
CA GLY A 397 7.39 8.01 17.45
C GLY A 397 8.68 8.13 18.25
N GLN A 398 9.48 7.05 18.28
CA GLN A 398 10.75 6.80 19.00
C GLN A 398 11.47 7.99 19.64
N ASN A 399 12.19 7.75 20.73
CA ASN A 399 12.78 8.85 21.49
C ASN A 399 13.99 9.51 20.82
N ILE A 400 14.10 10.81 21.07
CA ILE A 400 15.28 11.61 20.83
C ILE A 400 15.98 11.82 22.18
N SER A 401 17.25 11.46 22.25
CA SER A 401 18.10 11.76 23.40
C SER A 401 18.57 13.21 23.33
N PHE A 402 18.67 13.87 24.50
CA PHE A 402 19.21 15.23 24.62
C PHE A 402 20.46 15.22 25.48
N TYR A 403 21.50 15.90 25.00
CA TYR A 403 22.75 16.13 25.71
C TYR A 403 23.11 17.60 25.69
N ILE A 404 23.69 18.07 26.80
CA ILE A 404 24.31 19.38 26.94
C ILE A 404 25.75 19.14 27.39
N ASP A 405 26.72 19.63 26.63
CA ASP A 405 28.15 19.39 26.89
C ASP A 405 28.51 17.89 27.02
N GLY A 406 27.84 17.03 26.26
CA GLY A 406 27.99 15.57 26.37
C GLY A 406 27.34 14.94 27.61
N VAL A 407 26.70 15.71 28.49
CA VAL A 407 25.92 15.21 29.63
C VAL A 407 24.50 14.88 29.19
N PHE A 408 24.08 13.63 29.38
CA PHE A 408 22.72 13.17 29.09
C PHE A 408 21.71 13.87 29.99
N LEU A 409 20.64 14.38 29.40
CA LEU A 409 19.54 15.01 30.12
C LEU A 409 18.31 14.10 30.20
N ALA A 410 17.76 13.73 29.05
CA ALA A 410 16.52 12.96 28.94
C ALA A 410 16.33 12.39 27.54
N ASN A 411 15.42 11.41 27.45
CA ASN A 411 14.83 10.93 26.22
C ASN A 411 13.43 11.52 26.07
N VAL A 412 13.12 12.08 24.90
CA VAL A 412 11.81 12.69 24.60
C VAL A 412 11.30 12.14 23.27
N THR A 413 10.09 11.61 23.27
CA THR A 413 9.42 11.11 22.07
C THR A 413 9.17 12.24 21.07
N SER A 414 9.47 12.00 19.79
CA SER A 414 9.13 12.96 18.72
C SER A 414 7.62 12.91 18.45
N ILE A 415 6.95 14.05 18.58
CA ILE A 415 5.51 14.21 18.30
C ILE A 415 5.37 15.19 17.15
N GLU A 416 4.81 14.73 16.03
CA GLU A 416 4.68 15.50 14.79
C GLU A 416 6.01 16.14 14.34
N GLY A 417 7.11 15.40 14.53
CA GLY A 417 8.45 15.83 14.15
C GLY A 417 9.13 16.76 15.15
N GLU A 418 8.57 17.00 16.34
CA GLU A 418 9.20 17.81 17.38
C GLU A 418 9.34 17.04 18.70
N ALA A 419 10.50 17.16 19.34
CA ALA A 419 10.72 16.77 20.74
C ALA A 419 11.15 17.99 21.54
N LYS A 420 10.57 18.23 22.72
CA LYS A 420 10.78 19.42 23.55
C LYS A 420 11.17 19.05 24.98
N LEU A 421 12.20 19.70 25.51
CA LEU A 421 12.72 19.49 26.86
C LEU A 421 12.98 20.81 27.57
N ASN A 422 12.41 20.99 28.76
CA ASN A 422 12.74 22.13 29.61
C ASN A 422 14.09 21.89 30.30
N TYR A 423 14.98 22.88 30.24
CA TYR A 423 16.33 22.83 30.79
C TYR A 423 16.62 24.08 31.62
N LEU A 424 17.08 23.90 32.86
CA LEU A 424 17.62 24.97 33.69
C LEU A 424 19.08 25.19 33.33
N VAL A 425 19.40 26.35 32.79
CA VAL A 425 20.77 26.73 32.43
C VAL A 425 21.58 26.91 33.70
N ASN A 426 22.58 26.06 33.92
CA ASN A 426 23.44 26.04 35.10
C ASN A 426 24.93 25.92 34.74
N GLN A 427 25.31 26.38 33.54
CA GLN A 427 26.65 26.27 32.99
C GLN A 427 27.49 27.53 33.23
N GLU A 428 28.80 27.40 33.14
CA GLU A 428 29.74 28.50 33.33
C GLU A 428 29.44 29.69 32.37
N PRO A 429 29.36 30.94 32.87
CA PRO A 429 29.13 32.09 32.00
C PRO A 429 30.23 32.30 30.96
N ASN A 430 29.85 32.84 29.81
CA ASN A 430 30.69 33.05 28.61
C ASN A 430 31.19 31.77 27.94
N SER A 431 30.63 30.61 28.28
CA SER A 431 30.88 29.36 27.57
C SER A 431 29.96 29.22 26.34
N ILE A 432 30.46 28.49 25.33
CA ILE A 432 29.67 27.98 24.19
C ILE A 432 29.53 26.48 24.42
N ILE A 433 28.30 26.02 24.64
CA ILE A 433 28.01 24.64 25.02
C ILE A 433 27.20 23.94 23.94
N PRO A 434 27.63 22.78 23.43
CA PRO A 434 26.89 22.08 22.38
C PRO A 434 25.59 21.45 22.93
N VAL A 435 24.54 21.53 22.11
CA VAL A 435 23.28 20.81 22.26
C VAL A 435 23.25 19.70 21.22
N THR A 436 23.34 18.47 21.68
CA THR A 436 23.47 17.30 20.81
C THR A 436 22.48 16.21 21.22
N GLY A 437 22.46 15.13 20.43
CA GLY A 437 21.72 13.94 20.75
C GLY A 437 21.54 13.04 19.56
N ASP A 438 20.65 12.07 19.73
CA ASP A 438 20.47 10.98 18.79
C ASP A 438 19.03 10.47 18.76
N TYR A 439 18.69 9.63 17.78
CA TYR A 439 17.34 9.08 17.60
C TYR A 439 17.32 7.55 17.74
N GLU A 440 16.60 7.01 18.72
CA GLU A 440 16.63 5.56 18.99
C GLU A 440 16.15 4.70 17.80
N GLY A 441 15.30 5.27 16.95
CA GLY A 441 14.67 4.57 15.83
C GLY A 441 15.52 4.39 14.58
N HIS A 442 16.83 4.65 14.57
CA HIS A 442 17.66 4.46 13.36
C HIS A 442 18.57 3.22 13.38
N THR A 443 18.32 2.22 14.24
CA THR A 443 19.19 1.02 14.32
C THR A 443 19.43 0.39 12.94
N GLY A 444 20.70 0.28 12.54
CA GLY A 444 21.10 -0.22 11.21
C GLY A 444 21.24 0.85 10.12
N TYR A 445 20.96 2.12 10.44
CA TYR A 445 21.09 3.27 9.54
C TYR A 445 21.92 4.39 10.18
N SER A 446 22.60 5.14 9.33
CA SER A 446 23.10 6.48 9.68
C SER A 446 22.05 7.52 9.32
N ILE A 447 21.86 8.52 10.18
CA ILE A 447 21.00 9.68 9.92
C ILE A 447 21.83 10.96 9.93
N MET A 448 21.29 12.03 9.35
CA MET A 448 21.92 13.33 9.40
C MET A 448 21.54 14.03 10.71
N ILE A 449 22.54 14.31 11.55
CA ILE A 449 22.36 15.04 12.81
C ILE A 449 23.01 16.42 12.69
N LYS A 450 22.25 17.46 12.98
CA LYS A 450 22.71 18.85 13.03
C LYS A 450 22.55 19.39 14.44
N ASN A 451 23.67 19.63 15.10
CA ASN A 451 23.71 20.08 16.49
C ASN A 451 23.52 21.59 16.60
N GLY A 452 23.11 22.05 17.78
CA GLY A 452 23.10 23.48 18.11
C GLY A 452 24.06 23.83 19.22
N GLU A 453 24.08 25.10 19.62
CA GLU A 453 24.92 25.59 20.71
C GLU A 453 24.16 26.58 21.61
N LEU A 454 24.56 26.66 22.88
CA LEU A 454 24.15 27.69 23.82
C LEU A 454 25.34 28.60 24.12
N LEU A 455 25.18 29.92 23.95
CA LEU A 455 26.10 30.93 24.47
C LEU A 455 25.57 31.45 25.81
N ILE A 456 26.27 31.11 26.90
CA ILE A 456 25.83 31.43 28.26
C ILE A 456 26.25 32.87 28.62
N LYS A 457 25.32 33.72 29.03
CA LYS A 457 25.59 35.07 29.53
C LYS A 457 25.33 35.20 31.02
N THR A 458 26.13 36.04 31.68
CA THR A 458 25.90 36.46 33.08
C THR A 458 24.66 37.32 33.19
N ILE A 459 23.96 37.19 34.32
CA ILE A 459 23.01 38.21 34.78
C ILE A 459 23.85 39.38 35.31
N PRO A 460 23.66 40.63 34.85
CA PRO A 460 24.23 41.77 35.55
C PRO A 460 23.64 41.80 36.96
N LYS A 461 24.47 41.77 38.01
CA LYS A 461 24.01 42.08 39.37
C LYS A 461 23.35 43.46 39.32
N GLU A 462 22.05 43.55 39.61
CA GLU A 462 21.46 44.84 40.01
C GLU A 462 22.24 45.35 41.23
N PRO A 463 22.62 46.63 41.29
CA PRO A 463 23.28 47.17 42.47
C PRO A 463 22.34 47.03 43.66
N GLU A 464 22.81 46.37 44.72
CA GLU A 464 22.12 46.29 46.00
C GLU A 464 21.74 47.70 46.45
N GLU A 465 20.45 48.01 46.46
CA GLU A 465 19.92 49.15 47.22
C GLU A 465 20.34 48.94 48.67
N LYS A 466 21.16 49.87 49.17
CA LYS A 466 21.48 49.94 50.59
C LYS A 466 20.17 50.18 51.34
N GLU A 467 19.66 49.15 52.02
CA GLU A 467 18.64 49.34 53.06
C GLU A 467 19.23 50.27 54.13
N ASN A 468 18.62 51.45 54.27
CA ASN A 468 18.86 52.37 55.37
C ASN A 468 17.91 51.98 56.50
N PRO A 469 18.39 51.54 57.68
CA PRO A 469 17.51 51.12 58.76
C PRO A 469 17.21 52.31 59.67
N GLU A 470 16.13 53.04 59.40
CA GLU A 470 15.53 53.94 60.40
C GLU A 470 13.99 53.78 60.42
N ASP A 471 13.50 53.72 61.66
CA ASP A 471 12.13 53.89 62.15
C ASP A 471 11.18 52.67 62.16
N LEU A 472 11.43 51.83 63.17
CA LEU A 472 10.39 51.21 63.99
C LEU A 472 9.79 52.27 64.93
N GLU A 473 8.54 52.68 64.70
CA GLU A 473 7.68 53.11 65.80
C GLU A 473 6.23 52.65 65.60
N ILE A 474 5.70 52.15 66.71
CA ILE A 474 4.42 51.47 66.91
C ILE A 474 3.37 52.53 67.26
N SER A 475 2.15 52.46 66.71
CA SER A 475 0.96 52.86 67.47
C SER A 475 -0.30 52.12 67.02
N GLU A 476 -1.08 51.76 68.03
CA GLU A 476 -2.25 50.90 68.05
C GLU A 476 -3.55 51.60 67.58
N ASP A 477 -4.28 50.93 66.66
CA ASP A 477 -5.70 50.49 66.79
C ASP A 477 -6.86 51.52 66.96
N PRO A 478 -8.17 51.12 66.89
CA PRO A 478 -8.98 51.03 65.68
C PRO A 478 -10.28 51.89 65.71
N LYS A 479 -10.96 52.08 64.56
CA LYS A 479 -12.46 52.15 64.43
C LYS A 479 -13.00 52.38 63.00
N ILE A 480 -13.75 51.37 62.54
CA ILE A 480 -15.06 51.38 61.87
C ILE A 480 -15.59 52.72 61.32
N ASN A 481 -15.83 52.81 59.99
CA ASN A 481 -17.18 53.06 59.44
C ASN A 481 -17.31 52.98 57.92
N ASN A 482 -18.48 52.44 57.51
CA ASN A 482 -19.07 52.34 56.18
C ASN A 482 -18.95 53.57 55.27
N LYS A 483 -18.71 53.35 53.97
CA LYS A 483 -19.69 53.66 52.89
C LYS A 483 -19.21 53.23 51.49
N THR A 484 -20.18 52.67 50.80
CA THR A 484 -20.35 52.38 49.37
C THR A 484 -19.82 53.45 48.39
N SER A 485 -19.25 53.04 47.25
CA SER A 485 -19.79 53.37 45.92
C SER A 485 -19.11 52.56 44.80
N ASN A 486 -19.96 52.03 43.92
CA ASN A 486 -19.70 51.57 42.56
C ASN A 486 -18.54 52.26 41.82
N ASN A 487 -17.77 51.48 41.06
CA ASN A 487 -17.67 51.61 39.60
C ASN A 487 -16.82 50.47 39.00
N ASN A 488 -17.48 49.57 38.26
CA ASN A 488 -16.90 48.89 37.08
C ASN A 488 -16.80 49.94 35.95
N PRO A 489 -15.91 49.83 34.93
CA PRO A 489 -15.70 48.64 34.11
C PRO A 489 -14.19 48.40 33.81
N THR A 490 -13.70 47.35 33.15
CA THR A 490 -14.03 46.90 31.79
C THR A 490 -13.20 45.65 31.50
N ILE A 491 -13.88 44.65 30.94
CA ILE A 491 -13.31 43.43 30.37
C ILE A 491 -12.47 43.81 29.13
N LYS A 492 -11.20 43.39 29.07
CA LYS A 492 -10.44 43.33 27.82
C LYS A 492 -10.30 41.88 27.38
N THR A 493 -11.10 41.54 26.37
CA THR A 493 -10.90 40.42 25.46
C THR A 493 -9.66 40.67 24.61
N SER A 494 -8.66 39.79 24.64
CA SER A 494 -7.59 39.78 23.63
C SER A 494 -8.00 38.86 22.47
N SER A 495 -8.35 39.50 21.36
CA SER A 495 -8.57 38.90 20.05
C SER A 495 -7.25 38.44 19.43
N ALA A 496 -7.23 37.20 18.92
CA ALA A 496 -6.19 36.68 18.06
C ALA A 496 -6.17 37.42 16.71
N THR A 497 -4.98 37.77 16.22
CA THR A 497 -4.75 38.23 14.85
C THR A 497 -3.72 37.33 14.19
N MET A 498 -4.16 36.52 13.21
CA MET A 498 -3.30 35.77 12.29
C MET A 498 -2.60 36.71 11.31
N LYS A 499 -1.31 36.47 11.06
CA LYS A 499 -0.58 37.09 9.94
C LYS A 499 -0.81 36.28 8.65
N PRO A 500 -0.96 36.93 7.48
CA PRO A 500 -1.09 36.24 6.20
C PRO A 500 0.29 35.84 5.68
N THR A 501 0.53 34.55 5.48
CA THR A 501 1.66 34.05 4.68
C THR A 501 1.10 33.49 3.38
N GLY A 502 1.40 34.17 2.28
CA GLY A 502 0.95 33.81 0.94
C GLY A 502 1.44 32.44 0.51
N MET A 503 0.51 31.65 -0.02
CA MET A 503 0.79 30.42 -0.76
C MET A 503 1.55 30.73 -2.06
N PRO A 504 2.62 29.98 -2.40
CA PRO A 504 3.11 29.95 -3.77
C PRO A 504 2.14 29.18 -4.67
N ILE A 505 1.73 29.82 -5.78
CA ILE A 505 0.77 29.38 -6.82
C ILE A 505 1.26 28.16 -7.64
N ILE A 506 2.20 27.36 -7.13
CA ILE A 506 2.77 26.22 -7.87
C ILE A 506 2.08 24.89 -7.51
N ALA A 507 1.33 24.83 -6.41
CA ALA A 507 0.62 23.61 -5.98
C ALA A 507 -0.76 23.38 -6.64
N LEU A 508 -1.30 24.36 -7.38
CA LEU A 508 -2.62 24.23 -8.03
C LEU A 508 -2.55 23.63 -9.44
N SER A 509 -1.35 23.53 -10.02
CA SER A 509 -1.13 23.09 -11.41
C SER A 509 -1.06 21.55 -11.56
N ILE A 510 -0.87 20.81 -10.46
CA ILE A 510 -0.76 19.34 -10.47
C ILE A 510 -2.14 18.67 -10.29
N LEU A 511 -3.13 19.40 -9.77
CA LEU A 511 -4.49 18.89 -9.55
C LEU A 511 -5.30 18.72 -10.86
N LEU A 512 -4.85 19.32 -11.98
CA LEU A 512 -5.59 19.33 -13.25
C LEU A 512 -5.08 18.32 -14.29
N ILE A 513 -3.96 17.62 -14.05
CA ILE A 513 -3.38 16.67 -15.03
C ILE A 513 -3.63 15.20 -14.66
N SER A 514 -4.00 14.88 -13.41
CA SER A 514 -4.35 13.51 -12.99
C SER A 514 -5.82 13.14 -13.19
N ALA A 515 -6.71 14.11 -13.43
CA ALA A 515 -8.15 13.89 -13.54
C ALA A 515 -8.69 13.74 -14.98
N PHE A 516 -7.91 14.06 -16.01
CA PHE A 516 -8.29 13.85 -17.41
C PHE A 516 -7.33 12.89 -18.11
N GLY A 517 -7.79 11.66 -18.31
CA GLY A 517 -7.15 10.67 -19.15
C GLY A 517 -6.99 11.19 -20.58
N LEU A 518 -5.75 11.46 -20.97
CA LEU A 518 -5.39 11.73 -22.36
C LEU A 518 -5.34 10.39 -23.11
N ILE A 519 -6.49 10.04 -23.69
CA ILE A 519 -6.60 9.09 -24.79
C ILE A 519 -5.92 9.76 -25.99
N ILE A 520 -4.63 9.51 -26.21
CA ILE A 520 -4.02 9.76 -27.52
C ILE A 520 -4.38 8.58 -28.41
N ARG A 521 -5.49 8.76 -29.13
CA ARG A 521 -5.92 7.92 -30.25
C ARG A 521 -5.03 8.29 -31.44
N SER A 522 -4.01 7.50 -31.77
CA SER A 522 -3.33 7.66 -33.06
C SER A 522 -4.24 7.12 -34.16
N LYS A 523 -4.71 8.03 -35.02
CA LYS A 523 -5.28 7.71 -36.33
C LYS A 523 -4.12 7.61 -37.33
N LYS A 524 -3.81 6.42 -37.80
CA LYS A 524 -3.81 6.00 -39.22
C LYS A 524 -3.31 4.57 -39.33
#